data_AF-A0A166MI85-F1
#
_entry.id   AF-A0A166MI85-F1
#
_cell.length_a   1.000
_cell.length_b   1.000
_cell.length_c   1.000
_cell.angle_alpha   90.00
_cell.angle_beta   90.00
_cell.angle_gamma   90.00
#
_symmetry.space_group_name_H-M   'P 1'
#
loop_
_entity.id
_entity.type
_entity.pdbx_description
1 polymer ?
#
loop_
_entity_poly.entity_id
_entity_poly.type
_entity_poly.pdbx_seq_one_letter_code
_entity_poly.pdbx_strand_id
1 'polypeptide(L)'
;MTNGTRADLRELFHKGQLTIGISELSRMTGVSPRQLRYWQKKGYIIPKNEDEPGQARVYTMKMVIKAAAMSNLLQTGYTLKAAAAQVDERMRPAQTIYHLLADRYQGYEVADNGQILVDLGPFDPQPDQELFVKLVGDKVKFELKDKQE
;
A
#
# COMPACT_ATOMS: atom_id res chain seq x y z
N MET A 1 -10.34 -6.13 33.05
CA MET A 1 -10.15 -7.32 32.22
C MET A 1 -10.87 -7.12 30.90
N THR A 2 -10.14 -6.79 29.81
CA THR A 2 -10.62 -6.91 28.43
C THR A 2 -9.42 -6.87 27.46
N ASN A 3 -8.48 -7.81 27.62
CA ASN A 3 -7.50 -8.10 26.56
C ASN A 3 -8.15 -9.07 25.57
N GLY A 4 -9.02 -8.53 24.73
CA GLY A 4 -9.47 -9.19 23.51
C GLY A 4 -8.68 -8.61 22.36
N THR A 5 -7.70 -9.36 21.87
CA THR A 5 -6.87 -9.10 20.69
C THR A 5 -7.77 -8.97 19.45
N ARG A 6 -8.42 -7.82 19.28
CA ARG A 6 -8.90 -7.41 17.95
C ARG A 6 -7.66 -6.98 17.22
N ALA A 7 -7.25 -7.74 16.21
CA ALA A 7 -6.23 -7.29 15.27
C ALA A 7 -6.61 -5.87 14.86
N ASP A 8 -5.78 -4.89 15.24
CA ASP A 8 -6.01 -3.51 14.87
C ASP A 8 -6.01 -3.49 13.33
N LEU A 9 -7.03 -2.90 12.73
CA LEU A 9 -7.11 -2.73 11.28
C LEU A 9 -5.81 -2.10 10.76
N ARG A 10 -5.17 -1.23 11.56
CA ARG A 10 -3.86 -0.65 11.26
C ARG A 10 -2.76 -1.68 11.07
N GLU A 11 -2.69 -2.74 11.87
CA GLU A 11 -1.64 -3.76 11.73
C GLU A 11 -1.81 -4.58 10.44
N LEU A 12 -3.07 -4.88 10.08
CA LEU A 12 -3.39 -5.60 8.84
C LEU A 12 -2.97 -4.81 7.59
N PHE A 13 -3.16 -3.49 7.61
CA PHE A 13 -2.78 -2.60 6.51
C PHE A 13 -1.30 -2.23 6.50
N HIS A 14 -0.63 -2.10 7.66
CA HIS A 14 0.79 -1.68 7.72
C HIS A 14 1.79 -2.78 7.39
N LYS A 15 1.48 -4.08 7.59
CA LYS A 15 2.46 -5.17 7.43
C LYS A 15 2.30 -6.00 6.15
N GLY A 16 1.46 -5.55 5.21
CA GLY A 16 1.10 -6.33 4.02
C GLY A 16 0.64 -7.74 4.39
N GLN A 17 -0.06 -7.89 5.52
CA GLN A 17 -0.54 -9.18 6.02
C GLN A 17 -1.70 -9.71 5.19
N LEU A 18 -2.43 -8.82 4.51
CA LEU A 18 -3.39 -9.19 3.49
C LEU A 18 -2.66 -9.72 2.25
N THR A 19 -2.58 -11.04 2.19
CA THR A 19 -1.98 -11.77 1.07
C THR A 19 -3.00 -12.65 0.39
N ILE A 20 -2.90 -12.72 -0.94
CA ILE A 20 -3.85 -13.40 -1.81
C ILE A 20 -3.11 -14.52 -2.54
N GLY A 21 -3.64 -15.74 -2.50
CA GLY A 21 -3.09 -16.87 -3.25
C GLY A 21 -3.37 -16.76 -4.75
N ILE A 22 -2.60 -17.49 -5.57
CA ILE A 22 -2.74 -17.43 -7.05
C ILE A 22 -4.14 -17.80 -7.55
N SER A 23 -4.87 -18.68 -6.86
CA SER A 23 -6.22 -19.09 -7.25
C SER A 23 -7.25 -17.97 -7.05
N GLU A 24 -7.15 -17.23 -5.95
CA GLU A 24 -7.99 -16.04 -5.71
C GLU A 24 -7.61 -14.92 -6.67
N LEU A 25 -6.31 -14.69 -6.88
CA LEU A 25 -5.82 -13.71 -7.85
C LEU A 25 -6.38 -13.99 -9.26
N SER A 26 -6.41 -15.25 -9.66
CA SER A 26 -6.98 -15.69 -10.93
C SER A 26 -8.47 -15.34 -11.04
N ARG A 27 -9.25 -15.66 -10.01
CA ARG A 27 -10.68 -15.32 -9.94
C ARG A 27 -10.92 -13.81 -10.00
N MET A 28 -10.15 -13.03 -9.26
CA MET A 28 -10.30 -11.58 -9.20
C MET A 28 -9.95 -10.87 -10.52
N THR A 29 -8.96 -11.39 -11.26
CA THR A 29 -8.41 -10.71 -12.45
C THR A 29 -8.92 -11.30 -13.77
N GLY A 30 -9.58 -12.47 -13.74
CA GLY A 30 -9.95 -13.25 -14.92
C GLY A 30 -8.76 -13.87 -15.64
N VAL A 31 -7.54 -13.72 -15.13
CA VAL A 31 -6.30 -14.24 -15.74
C VAL A 31 -6.11 -15.69 -15.30
N SER A 32 -5.79 -16.58 -16.22
CA SER A 32 -5.56 -17.99 -15.87
C SER A 32 -4.34 -18.16 -14.93
N PRO A 33 -4.34 -19.16 -14.03
CA PRO A 33 -3.18 -19.41 -13.17
C PRO A 33 -1.88 -19.66 -13.94
N ARG A 34 -1.98 -20.21 -15.16
CA ARG A 34 -0.84 -20.41 -16.06
C ARG A 34 -0.24 -19.07 -16.53
N GLN A 35 -1.09 -18.13 -16.93
CA GLN A 35 -0.64 -16.78 -17.34
C GLN A 35 -0.05 -16.02 -16.16
N LEU A 36 -0.66 -16.10 -14.97
CA LEU A 36 -0.10 -15.49 -13.76
C LEU A 36 1.29 -16.05 -13.41
N ARG A 37 1.48 -17.37 -13.50
CA ARG A 37 2.82 -17.98 -13.34
C ARG A 37 3.81 -17.50 -14.41
N TYR A 38 3.36 -17.30 -15.64
CA TYR A 38 4.20 -16.72 -16.69
C TYR A 38 4.58 -15.27 -16.39
N TRP A 39 3.65 -14.45 -15.89
CA TRP A 39 3.91 -13.07 -15.48
C TRP A 39 4.89 -13.02 -14.31
N GLN A 40 4.76 -13.96 -13.36
CA GLN A 40 5.71 -14.14 -12.27
C GLN A 40 7.11 -14.48 -12.80
N LYS A 41 7.23 -15.47 -13.70
CA LYS A 41 8.52 -15.84 -14.31
C LYS A 41 9.17 -14.68 -15.07
N LYS A 42 8.37 -13.75 -15.60
CA LYS A 42 8.85 -12.53 -16.27
C LYS A 42 9.14 -11.38 -15.31
N GLY A 43 8.92 -11.54 -14.01
CA GLY A 43 9.16 -10.53 -12.98
C GLY A 43 8.11 -9.43 -12.92
N TYR A 44 6.96 -9.58 -13.58
CA TYR A 44 5.94 -8.53 -13.59
C TYR A 44 5.08 -8.52 -12.33
N ILE A 45 4.84 -9.69 -11.74
CA ILE A 45 4.22 -9.85 -10.42
C ILE A 45 5.16 -10.68 -9.55
N ILE A 46 5.36 -10.26 -8.31
CA ILE A 46 6.34 -10.87 -7.42
C ILE A 46 5.62 -11.38 -6.18
N PRO A 47 5.72 -12.66 -5.82
CA PRO A 47 5.10 -13.17 -4.61
C PRO A 47 5.81 -12.60 -3.37
N LYS A 48 5.07 -12.39 -2.28
CA LYS A 48 5.65 -11.90 -1.01
C LYS A 48 6.66 -12.89 -0.44
N ASN A 49 6.42 -14.18 -0.63
CA ASN A 49 7.24 -15.28 -0.15
C ASN A 49 8.12 -15.87 -1.25
N GLU A 50 8.76 -15.02 -2.08
CA GLU A 50 9.61 -15.48 -3.19
C GLU A 50 10.76 -16.39 -2.73
N ASP A 51 11.37 -16.03 -1.60
CA ASP A 51 12.52 -16.73 -0.99
C ASP A 51 12.15 -18.01 -0.21
N GLU A 52 10.87 -18.38 -0.16
CA GLU A 52 10.37 -19.58 0.52
C GLU A 52 9.94 -20.65 -0.50
N PRO A 53 10.89 -21.45 -1.04
CA PRO A 53 10.58 -22.49 -2.02
C PRO A 53 9.69 -23.59 -1.43
N GLY A 54 8.82 -24.16 -2.25
CA GLY A 54 7.90 -25.24 -1.86
C GLY A 54 6.61 -24.78 -1.20
N GLN A 55 6.50 -23.52 -0.77
CA GLN A 55 5.25 -22.96 -0.26
C GLN A 55 4.33 -22.45 -1.37
N ALA A 56 3.03 -22.41 -1.07
CA ALA A 56 2.05 -21.77 -1.94
C ALA A 56 2.37 -20.28 -2.08
N ARG A 57 2.48 -19.79 -3.32
CA ARG A 57 2.80 -18.39 -3.59
C ARG A 57 1.64 -17.48 -3.20
N VAL A 58 1.97 -16.43 -2.44
CA VAL A 58 1.00 -15.41 -2.01
C VAL A 58 1.44 -14.01 -2.47
N TYR A 59 0.47 -13.16 -2.78
CA TYR A 59 0.68 -11.85 -3.38
C TYR A 59 0.12 -10.76 -2.49
N THR A 60 0.84 -9.65 -2.35
CA THR A 60 0.34 -8.47 -1.63
C THR A 60 -0.77 -7.79 -2.42
N MET A 61 -1.56 -6.94 -1.74
CA MET A 61 -2.58 -6.13 -2.41
C MET A 61 -2.03 -5.29 -3.57
N LYS A 62 -0.81 -4.75 -3.41
CA LYS A 62 -0.08 -4.04 -4.48
C LYS A 62 0.05 -4.88 -5.75
N MET A 63 0.42 -6.15 -5.60
CA MET A 63 0.60 -7.06 -6.74
C MET A 63 -0.73 -7.49 -7.36
N VAL A 64 -1.78 -7.60 -6.54
CA VAL A 64 -3.15 -7.87 -7.02
C VAL A 64 -3.66 -6.71 -7.89
N ILE A 65 -3.52 -5.46 -7.40
CA ILE A 65 -3.89 -4.26 -8.16
C ILE A 65 -3.09 -4.18 -9.46
N LYS A 66 -1.76 -4.44 -9.40
CA LYS A 66 -0.91 -4.47 -10.59
C LYS A 66 -1.39 -5.49 -11.62
N ALA A 67 -1.68 -6.73 -11.19
CA ALA A 67 -2.16 -7.79 -12.07
C ALA A 67 -3.52 -7.45 -12.70
N ALA A 68 -4.45 -6.87 -11.93
CA ALA A 68 -5.75 -6.44 -12.43
C ALA A 68 -5.61 -5.34 -13.50
N ALA A 69 -4.78 -4.32 -13.24
CA ALA A 69 -4.53 -3.24 -14.19
C ALA A 69 -3.86 -3.75 -15.47
N MET A 70 -2.91 -4.68 -15.36
CA MET A 70 -2.30 -5.34 -16.52
C MET A 70 -3.33 -6.14 -17.32
N SER A 71 -4.20 -6.91 -16.65
CA SER A 71 -5.28 -7.68 -17.31
C SER A 71 -6.18 -6.77 -18.16
N ASN A 72 -6.58 -5.62 -17.61
CA ASN A 72 -7.42 -4.66 -18.34
C ASN A 72 -6.73 -4.11 -19.60
N LEU A 73 -5.43 -3.82 -19.54
CA LEU A 73 -4.69 -3.36 -20.73
C LEU A 73 -4.50 -4.48 -21.76
N LEU A 74 -4.31 -5.72 -21.33
CA LEU A 74 -4.24 -6.86 -22.26
C LEU A 74 -5.55 -7.07 -23.01
N GLN A 75 -6.69 -6.90 -22.32
CA GLN A 75 -8.02 -6.99 -22.94
C GLN A 75 -8.26 -5.90 -24.00
N THR A 76 -7.58 -4.76 -23.92
CA THR A 76 -7.64 -3.69 -24.93
C THR A 76 -6.61 -3.85 -26.06
N GLY A 77 -5.91 -4.99 -26.10
CA GLY A 77 -4.98 -5.34 -27.19
C GLY A 77 -3.52 -4.98 -26.93
N TYR A 78 -3.17 -4.50 -25.73
CA TYR A 78 -1.76 -4.24 -25.40
C TYR A 78 -0.98 -5.55 -25.28
N THR A 79 0.32 -5.49 -25.59
CA THR A 79 1.23 -6.59 -25.25
C THR A 79 1.49 -6.63 -23.74
N LEU A 80 1.84 -7.79 -23.20
CA LEU A 80 2.17 -7.95 -21.78
C LEU A 80 3.27 -7.00 -21.31
N LYS A 81 4.31 -6.80 -22.14
CA LYS A 81 5.42 -5.91 -21.83
C LYS A 81 4.94 -4.45 -21.75
N ALA A 82 4.12 -4.01 -22.69
CA ALA A 82 3.58 -2.65 -22.72
C ALA A 82 2.62 -2.41 -21.54
N ALA A 83 1.74 -3.38 -21.25
CA ALA A 83 0.83 -3.33 -20.10
C ALA A 83 1.59 -3.21 -18.78
N ALA A 84 2.64 -4.04 -18.58
CA ALA A 84 3.47 -3.98 -17.39
C ALA A 84 4.14 -2.60 -17.22
N ALA A 85 4.77 -2.08 -18.29
CA ALA A 85 5.44 -0.79 -18.26
C ALA A 85 4.48 0.37 -17.92
N GLN A 86 3.30 0.39 -18.55
CA GLN A 86 2.30 1.44 -18.32
C GLN A 86 1.71 1.39 -16.91
N VAL A 87 1.47 0.19 -16.36
CA VAL A 87 1.02 0.04 -14.98
C VAL A 87 2.11 0.45 -14.00
N ASP A 88 3.36 0.07 -14.23
CA ASP A 88 4.47 0.48 -13.37
C ASP A 88 4.67 1.99 -13.36
N GLU A 89 4.52 2.66 -14.50
CA GLU A 89 4.54 4.11 -14.59
C GLU A 89 3.38 4.76 -13.82
N ARG A 90 2.14 4.29 -14.04
CA ARG A 90 0.93 4.84 -13.39
C ARG A 90 0.88 4.57 -11.89
N MET A 91 1.43 3.46 -11.43
CA MET A 91 1.48 3.11 -10.02
C MET A 91 2.62 3.80 -9.28
N ARG A 92 3.63 4.34 -9.98
CA ARG A 92 4.80 4.98 -9.36
C ARG A 92 4.43 6.11 -8.39
N PRO A 93 3.56 7.08 -8.74
CA PRO A 93 3.21 8.16 -7.81
C PRO A 93 2.51 7.66 -6.55
N ALA A 94 1.56 6.72 -6.69
CA ALA A 94 0.85 6.14 -5.56
C ALA A 94 1.79 5.35 -4.63
N GLN A 95 2.75 4.61 -5.21
CA GLN A 95 3.78 3.92 -4.43
C GLN A 95 4.68 4.91 -3.68
N THR A 96 5.09 6.01 -4.32
CA THR A 96 5.86 7.06 -3.66
C THR A 96 5.08 7.67 -2.49
N ILE A 97 3.82 8.07 -2.70
CA ILE A 97 2.96 8.63 -1.63
C ILE A 97 2.80 7.63 -0.48
N TYR A 98 2.56 6.34 -0.78
CA TYR A 98 2.43 5.32 0.26
C TYR A 98 3.70 5.18 1.09
N HIS A 99 4.89 5.10 0.47
CA HIS A 99 6.15 5.02 1.22
C HIS A 99 6.39 6.29 2.04
N LEU A 100 6.15 7.47 1.46
CA LEU A 100 6.29 8.74 2.18
C LEU A 100 5.39 8.77 3.41
N LEU A 101 4.10 8.42 3.27
CA LEU A 101 3.17 8.43 4.40
C LEU A 101 3.48 7.33 5.41
N ALA A 102 3.85 6.13 4.96
CA ALA A 102 4.17 5.01 5.86
C ALA A 102 5.45 5.28 6.68
N ASP A 103 6.48 5.88 6.07
CA ASP A 103 7.70 6.27 6.77
C ASP A 103 7.46 7.42 7.74
N ARG A 104 6.61 8.38 7.36
CA ARG A 104 6.36 9.59 8.15
C ARG A 104 5.33 9.38 9.25
N TYR A 105 4.38 8.47 9.11
CA TYR A 105 3.30 8.27 10.08
C TYR A 105 3.83 7.82 11.45
N GLN A 106 3.72 8.70 12.46
CA GLN A 106 4.09 8.40 13.85
C GLN A 106 2.87 8.11 14.73
N GLY A 107 1.67 8.46 14.28
CA GLY A 107 0.46 8.24 15.06
C GLY A 107 -0.61 9.30 14.79
N TYR A 108 -1.43 9.55 15.80
CA TYR A 108 -2.45 10.59 15.75
C TYR A 108 -2.79 11.11 17.14
N GLU A 109 -3.23 12.35 17.19
CA GLU A 109 -3.82 13.01 18.35
C GLU A 109 -5.27 13.36 18.06
N VAL A 110 -6.06 13.52 19.12
CA VAL A 110 -7.42 14.06 19.03
C VAL A 110 -7.43 15.38 19.78
N ALA A 111 -7.64 16.49 19.05
CA ALA A 111 -7.79 17.80 19.67
C ALA A 111 -9.09 17.91 20.46
N ASP A 112 -9.19 18.90 21.35
CA ASP A 112 -10.36 19.13 22.21
C ASP A 112 -11.68 19.27 21.44
N ASN A 113 -11.61 19.76 20.19
CA ASN A 113 -12.76 19.88 19.29
C ASN A 113 -13.12 18.57 18.56
N GLY A 114 -12.50 17.44 18.93
CA GLY A 114 -12.69 16.13 18.32
C GLY A 114 -11.96 15.94 16.99
N GLN A 115 -11.18 16.91 16.52
CA GLN A 115 -10.46 16.80 15.27
C GLN A 115 -9.27 15.84 15.40
N ILE A 116 -9.12 14.94 14.42
CA ILE A 116 -7.95 14.05 14.32
C ILE A 116 -6.79 14.83 13.69
N LEU A 117 -5.66 14.86 14.38
CA LEU A 117 -4.38 15.32 13.85
C LEU A 117 -3.49 14.10 13.66
N VAL A 118 -3.09 13.83 12.42
CA VAL A 118 -2.15 12.76 12.11
C VAL A 118 -0.73 13.30 12.25
N ASP A 119 0.07 12.61 13.04
CA ASP A 119 1.48 12.94 13.26
C ASP A 119 2.34 12.34 12.13
N LEU A 120 3.09 13.21 11.45
CA LEU A 120 4.02 12.88 10.35
C LEU A 120 5.49 13.00 10.77
N GLY A 121 5.77 13.13 12.07
CA GLY A 121 7.11 13.24 12.62
C GLY A 121 7.78 14.60 12.40
N PRO A 122 9.11 14.68 12.64
CA PRO A 122 9.83 15.94 12.66
C PRO A 122 9.72 16.71 11.35
N PHE A 123 9.61 18.03 11.43
CA PHE A 123 9.66 18.89 10.25
C PHE A 123 11.13 19.09 9.83
N ASP A 124 11.53 18.55 8.68
CA ASP A 124 12.95 18.49 8.31
C ASP A 124 13.69 19.85 8.36
N PRO A 125 13.08 20.99 7.96
CA PRO A 125 13.71 22.29 8.13
C PRO A 125 13.84 22.80 9.57
N GLN A 126 13.01 22.32 10.51
CA GLN A 126 12.99 22.68 11.93
C GLN A 126 12.74 21.42 12.79
N PRO A 127 13.77 20.61 13.07
CA PRO A 127 13.62 19.30 13.71
C PRO A 127 13.12 19.32 15.16
N ASP A 128 13.09 20.51 15.77
CA ASP A 128 12.47 20.83 17.06
C ASP A 128 10.94 20.96 16.97
N GLN A 129 10.38 20.90 15.76
CA GLN A 129 8.95 20.90 15.50
C GLN A 129 8.48 19.59 14.88
N GLU A 130 7.28 19.17 15.25
CA GLU A 130 6.57 18.02 14.72
C GLU A 130 5.53 18.47 13.69
N LEU A 131 5.46 17.76 12.56
CA LEU A 131 4.54 18.05 11.47
C LEU A 131 3.25 17.25 11.64
N PHE A 132 2.14 17.95 11.85
CA PHE A 132 0.81 17.37 11.91
C PHE A 132 0.03 17.68 10.64
N VAL A 133 -0.87 16.77 10.27
CA VAL A 133 -1.84 16.97 9.19
C VAL A 133 -3.26 16.70 9.67
N LYS A 134 -4.19 17.56 9.26
CA LYS A 134 -5.62 17.45 9.59
C LYS A 134 -6.51 17.74 8.39
N LEU A 135 -7.70 17.15 8.39
CA LEU A 135 -8.75 17.45 7.42
C LEU A 135 -9.68 18.52 7.99
N VAL A 136 -9.85 19.61 7.24
CA VAL A 136 -10.82 20.68 7.54
C VAL A 136 -11.79 20.75 6.36
N GLY A 137 -12.95 20.10 6.50
CA GLY A 137 -13.78 19.73 5.36
C GLY A 137 -13.01 18.78 4.44
N ASP A 138 -12.98 19.06 3.15
CA ASP A 138 -12.23 18.28 2.15
C ASP A 138 -10.80 18.81 1.90
N LYS A 139 -10.33 19.76 2.72
CA LYS A 139 -9.00 20.35 2.57
C LYS A 139 -8.03 19.78 3.60
N VAL A 140 -6.89 19.31 3.09
CA VAL A 140 -5.73 18.94 3.89
C VAL A 140 -5.05 20.22 4.39
N LYS A 141 -4.80 20.30 5.69
CA LYS A 141 -4.04 21.39 6.32
C LYS A 141 -2.89 20.82 7.15
N PHE A 142 -1.74 21.46 7.05
CA PHE A 142 -0.55 21.16 7.83
C PHE A 142 -0.43 22.12 9.01
N GLU A 143 0.10 21.64 10.12
CA GLU A 143 0.34 22.39 11.34
C GLU A 143 1.69 21.95 11.92
N LEU A 144 2.48 22.91 12.39
CA LEU A 144 3.72 22.65 13.12
C LEU A 144 3.43 22.83 14.60
N LYS A 145 3.89 21.89 15.42
CA LYS A 145 3.85 21.99 16.88
C LYS A 145 5.25 21.83 17.42
N ASP A 146 5.60 22.58 18.46
CA ASP A 146 6.87 22.38 19.15
C ASP A 146 6.89 20.99 19.79
N LYS A 147 8.05 20.32 19.71
CA LYS A 147 8.25 19.02 20.33
C LYS A 147 8.15 19.17 21.84
N GLN A 148 7.12 18.56 22.45
CA GLN A 148 7.01 18.53 23.91
C GLN A 148 8.15 17.64 24.45
N GLU A 149 8.97 18.18 25.34
CA GLU A 149 10.07 17.47 26.03
C GLU A 149 9.60 16.21 26.77
#